data_AF-A0A959CDW8-F1
#
_entry.id   AF-A0A959CDW8-F1
#
_cell.length_a   1.000
_cell.length_b   1.000
_cell.length_c   1.000
_cell.angle_alpha   90.00
_cell.angle_beta   90.00
_cell.angle_gamma   90.00
#
_symmetry.space_group_name_H-M   'P 1'
#
loop_
_entity.id
_entity.type
_entity.pdbx_description
1 polymer ?
#
loop_
_entity_poly.entity_id
_entity_poly.type
_entity_poly.pdbx_seq_one_letter_code
_entity_poly.pdbx_strand_id
1 'polypeptide(L)'
;MVKDTLLFVLAIVPGLLICWYIYRMDKYEKESRLQLAITFALGMAITYPVLKIEAWATYSGWGGTQNLGAVFFSSFVVVALTEELAKYLALLSYPYSRP
;
A
#
# COMPACT_ATOMS: atom_id res chain seq x y z
N MET A 1 27.58 4.82 -4.84
CA MET A 1 27.12 6.15 -4.38
C MET A 1 26.14 6.79 -5.38
N VAL A 2 26.53 7.19 -6.60
CA VAL A 2 25.56 7.80 -7.56
C VAL A 2 24.48 6.80 -8.04
N LYS A 3 24.83 5.53 -8.26
CA LYS A 3 23.86 4.48 -8.66
C LYS A 3 22.77 4.26 -7.61
N ASP A 4 23.14 4.26 -6.33
CA ASP A 4 22.21 4.00 -5.22
C ASP A 4 21.21 5.15 -5.08
N THR A 5 21.68 6.40 -5.24
CA THR A 5 20.81 7.58 -5.29
C THR A 5 19.84 7.53 -6.47
N LEU A 6 20.30 7.11 -7.65
CA LEU A 6 19.44 6.99 -8.83
C LEU A 6 18.32 5.96 -8.62
N LEU A 7 18.65 4.78 -8.07
CA LEU A 7 17.66 3.73 -7.78
C LEU A 7 16.61 4.20 -6.78
N PHE A 8 17.03 4.92 -5.73
CA PHE A 8 16.12 5.48 -4.74
C PHE A 8 15.15 6.49 -5.36
N VAL A 9 15.66 7.39 -6.20
CA VAL A 9 14.82 8.35 -6.93
C VAL A 9 13.83 7.62 -7.85
N LEU A 10 14.31 6.64 -8.63
CA LEU A 10 13.45 5.86 -9.53
C LEU A 10 12.36 5.08 -8.79
N ALA A 11 12.61 4.62 -7.56
CA ALA A 11 11.61 3.92 -6.76
C ALA A 11 10.47 4.83 -6.27
N ILE A 12 10.77 6.10 -5.93
CA ILE A 12 9.80 7.03 -5.33
C ILE A 12 9.04 7.86 -6.37
N VAL A 13 9.70 8.19 -7.48
CA VAL A 13 9.14 8.99 -8.59
C VAL A 13 7.75 8.52 -9.03
N PRO A 14 7.48 7.23 -9.30
CA PRO A 14 6.15 6.81 -9.76
C PRO A 14 5.04 7.12 -8.73
N GLY A 15 5.29 6.90 -7.44
CA GLY A 15 4.34 7.23 -6.38
C GLY A 15 4.04 8.72 -6.31
N LEU A 16 5.09 9.56 -6.37
CA LEU A 16 4.92 11.02 -6.39
C LEU A 16 4.22 11.53 -7.64
N LEU A 17 4.49 10.92 -8.80
CA LEU A 17 3.83 11.27 -10.06
C LEU A 17 2.33 10.98 -10.01
N ILE A 18 1.91 9.87 -9.38
CA ILE A 18 0.49 9.56 -9.18
C ILE A 18 -0.17 10.61 -8.28
N CYS A 19 0.44 10.96 -7.14
CA CYS A 19 -0.07 12.03 -6.27
C CYS A 19 -0.19 13.37 -7.01
N TRP A 20 0.83 13.74 -7.78
CA TRP A 20 0.80 14.96 -8.59
C TRP A 20 -0.29 14.91 -9.67
N TYR A 21 -0.45 13.78 -10.35
CA TYR A 21 -1.46 13.58 -11.38
C TYR A 21 -2.88 13.70 -10.82
N ILE A 22 -3.16 13.04 -9.68
CA ILE A 22 -4.45 13.14 -8.98
C ILE A 22 -4.76 14.59 -8.65
N TYR A 23 -3.81 15.30 -8.01
CA TYR A 23 -3.99 16.71 -7.67
C TYR A 23 -4.20 17.62 -8.89
N ARG A 24 -3.59 17.28 -10.03
CA ARG A 24 -3.70 18.07 -11.27
C ARG A 24 -5.01 17.83 -12.00
N MET A 25 -5.49 16.58 -12.00
CA MET A 25 -6.73 16.17 -12.67
C MET A 25 -7.97 16.63 -11.91
N ASP A 26 -7.85 16.79 -10.59
CA ASP A 26 -8.91 17.36 -9.77
C ASP A 26 -9.03 18.88 -9.99
N LYS A 27 -9.83 19.25 -10.99
CA LYS A 27 -10.03 20.63 -11.44
C LYS A 27 -11.18 21.35 -10.71
N TYR A 28 -12.19 20.60 -10.28
CA TYR A 28 -13.47 21.15 -9.83
C TYR A 28 -13.55 21.23 -8.30
N GLU A 29 -13.11 20.21 -7.57
CA GLU A 29 -13.13 20.15 -6.10
C GLU A 29 -11.78 19.72 -5.54
N LYS A 30 -10.75 20.55 -5.75
CA LYS A 30 -9.38 20.25 -5.32
C LYS A 30 -9.31 19.75 -3.88
N GLU A 31 -9.05 18.47 -3.72
CA GLU A 31 -8.64 17.84 -2.47
C GLU A 31 -7.50 18.64 -1.81
N SER A 32 -7.54 18.78 -0.48
CA SER A 32 -6.48 19.51 0.20
C SER A 32 -5.16 18.74 0.07
N ARG A 33 -4.08 19.46 -0.23
CA ARG A 33 -2.73 18.84 -0.34
C ARG A 33 -2.34 18.08 0.93
N LEU A 34 -2.85 18.52 2.08
CA LEU A 34 -2.65 17.88 3.37
C LEU A 34 -3.38 16.52 3.44
N GLN A 35 -4.62 16.42 2.96
CA GLN A 35 -5.35 15.16 2.91
C GLN A 35 -4.61 14.14 2.05
N LEU A 36 -4.21 14.52 0.83
CA LEU A 36 -3.47 13.63 -0.06
C LEU A 36 -2.14 13.17 0.56
N ALA A 37 -1.41 14.06 1.24
CA ALA A 37 -0.17 13.70 1.92
C ALA A 37 -0.41 12.76 3.11
N ILE A 38 -1.46 12.99 3.90
CA ILE A 38 -1.80 12.13 5.03
C ILE A 38 -2.26 10.75 4.56
N THR A 39 -3.09 10.66 3.53
CA THR A 39 -3.54 9.37 2.98
C THR A 39 -2.39 8.58 2.35
N PHE A 40 -1.47 9.27 1.66
CA PHE A 40 -0.23 8.64 1.17
C PHE A 40 0.63 8.11 2.33
N ALA A 41 0.82 8.90 3.39
CA ALA A 41 1.57 8.48 4.57
C ALA A 41 0.90 7.33 5.33
N LEU A 42 -0.43 7.35 5.42
CA LEU A 42 -1.23 6.28 5.99
C LEU A 42 -1.05 4.98 5.18
N GLY A 43 -1.06 5.07 3.85
CA GLY A 43 -0.77 3.97 2.95
C GLY A 43 0.60 3.34 3.22
N MET A 44 1.65 4.16 3.36
CA MET A 44 2.99 3.70 3.75
C MET A 44 3.00 3.06 5.15
N ALA A 45 2.27 3.64 6.10
CA ALA A 45 2.22 3.15 7.48
C ALA A 45 1.53 1.78 7.59
N ILE A 46 0.45 1.55 6.85
CA ILE A 46 -0.26 0.25 6.84
C ILE A 46 0.51 -0.86 6.10
N THR A 47 1.41 -0.51 5.18
CA THR A 47 2.20 -1.53 4.47
C THR A 47 3.10 -2.30 5.44
N TYR A 48 3.64 -1.62 6.45
CA TYR A 48 4.52 -2.23 7.45
C TYR A 48 3.86 -3.37 8.26
N PRO A 49 2.71 -3.18 8.93
CA PRO A 49 2.03 -4.26 9.64
C PRO A 49 1.54 -5.37 8.70
N VAL A 50 1.09 -5.05 7.48
CA VAL A 50 0.70 -6.08 6.50
C VAL A 50 1.89 -7.00 6.16
N LEU A 51 3.06 -6.43 5.87
CA LEU A 51 4.27 -7.20 5.62
C LEU A 51 4.67 -8.09 6.81
N LYS A 52 4.44 -7.63 8.04
CA LYS A 52 4.68 -8.45 9.25
C LYS A 52 3.72 -9.63 9.35
N ILE A 53 2.44 -9.42 9.04
CA ILE A 53 1.44 -10.49 9.04
C ILE A 53 1.73 -11.50 7.94
N GLU A 54 2.07 -11.03 6.73
CA GLU A 54 2.46 -11.89 5.61
C GLU A 54 3.71 -12.72 5.94
N ALA A 55 4.74 -12.10 6.51
CA ALA A 55 5.94 -12.81 6.94
C ALA A 55 5.59 -13.89 7.97
N TRP A 56 4.77 -13.56 8.98
CA TRP A 56 4.31 -14.51 9.99
C TRP A 56 3.50 -15.68 9.39
N ALA A 57 2.61 -15.39 8.43
CA ALA A 57 1.85 -16.42 7.73
C ALA A 57 2.77 -17.37 6.95
N THR A 58 3.80 -16.81 6.31
CA THR A 58 4.82 -17.60 5.58
C THR A 58 5.59 -18.51 6.54
N TYR A 59 6.06 -17.99 7.68
CA TYR A 59 6.78 -18.79 8.68
C TYR A 59 5.91 -19.87 9.34
N SER A 60 4.61 -19.63 9.45
CA SER A 60 3.65 -20.57 10.05
C SER A 60 3.29 -21.74 9.12
N GLY A 61 3.92 -21.84 7.94
CA GLY A 61 3.70 -22.91 6.96
C GLY A 61 2.52 -22.67 6.02
N TRP A 62 1.93 -21.46 6.04
CA TRP A 62 0.85 -21.07 5.12
C TRP A 62 1.39 -20.49 3.80
N GLY A 63 2.70 -20.25 3.71
CA GLY A 63 3.40 -19.80 2.50
C GLY A 63 4.62 -20.68 2.20
N GLY A 64 4.85 -21.01 0.92
CA GLY A 64 6.06 -21.74 0.49
C GLY A 64 5.87 -23.21 0.11
N THR A 65 4.68 -23.63 -0.31
CA THR A 65 4.50 -24.97 -0.91
C THR A 65 4.80 -24.95 -2.42
N GLN A 66 5.26 -26.07 -2.99
CA GLN A 66 5.43 -26.21 -4.46
C GLN A 66 4.11 -26.46 -5.21
N ASN A 67 2.99 -26.54 -4.47
CA ASN A 67 1.68 -26.77 -5.07
C ASN A 67 1.05 -25.44 -5.48
N LEU A 68 0.80 -25.28 -6.78
CA LEU A 68 0.18 -24.07 -7.35
C LEU A 68 -1.14 -23.70 -6.67
N GLY A 69 -1.96 -24.69 -6.27
CA GLY A 69 -3.24 -24.42 -5.61
C GLY A 69 -3.08 -23.79 -4.23
N ALA A 70 -2.08 -24.22 -3.47
CA ALA A 70 -1.78 -23.67 -2.15
C ALA A 70 -1.11 -22.30 -2.24
N VAL A 71 -0.25 -22.07 -3.25
CA VAL A 71 0.29 -20.72 -3.53
C VAL A 71 -0.84 -19.76 -3.87
N PHE A 72 -1.74 -20.14 -4.79
CA PHE A 72 -2.90 -19.31 -5.16
C PHE A 72 -3.75 -18.94 -3.94
N PHE A 73 -4.09 -19.92 -3.09
CA PHE A 73 -4.85 -19.68 -1.87
C PHE A 73 -4.11 -18.73 -0.92
N SER A 74 -2.82 -18.97 -0.67
CA SER A 74 -2.02 -18.11 0.21
C SER A 74 -1.93 -16.67 -0.31
N SER A 75 -1.68 -16.45 -1.59
CA SER A 75 -1.51 -15.10 -2.17
C SER A 75 -2.82 -14.33 -2.24
N PHE A 76 -3.92 -14.95 -2.68
CA PHE A 76 -5.19 -14.24 -2.87
C PHE A 76 -6.05 -14.19 -1.61
N VAL A 77 -6.02 -15.23 -0.78
CA VAL A 77 -6.89 -15.29 0.41
C VAL A 77 -6.14 -14.77 1.63
N VAL A 78 -4.90 -15.17 1.86
CA VAL A 78 -4.19 -14.73 3.08
C VAL A 78 -3.58 -13.36 2.88
N VAL A 79 -2.76 -13.18 1.84
CA VAL A 79 -2.04 -11.92 1.64
C VAL A 79 -2.97 -10.81 1.15
N ALA A 80 -3.67 -11.03 0.03
CA ALA A 80 -4.49 -9.97 -0.56
C ALA A 80 -5.67 -9.55 0.34
N LEU A 81 -6.37 -10.48 1.03
CA LEU A 81 -7.41 -10.06 1.99
C LEU A 81 -6.85 -9.26 3.16
N THR A 82 -5.68 -9.64 3.69
CA THR A 82 -5.06 -8.90 4.79
C THR A 82 -4.67 -7.49 4.34
N GLU A 83 -4.11 -7.36 3.14
CA GLU A 83 -3.71 -6.07 2.56
C GLU A 83 -4.93 -5.18 2.30
N GLU A 84 -5.99 -5.72 1.70
CA GLU A 84 -7.22 -4.96 1.43
C GLU A 84 -7.98 -4.60 2.71
N LEU A 85 -8.03 -5.50 3.70
CA LEU A 85 -8.62 -5.19 4.99
C LEU A 85 -7.87 -4.07 5.71
N ALA A 86 -6.53 -4.10 5.68
CA ALA A 86 -5.72 -3.02 6.25
C ALA A 86 -5.96 -1.69 5.55
N LYS A 87 -6.04 -1.68 4.20
CA LYS A 87 -6.41 -0.50 3.40
C LYS A 87 -7.80 0.03 3.77
N TYR A 88 -8.77 -0.87 3.92
CA TYR A 88 -10.13 -0.51 4.30
C TYR A 88 -10.20 0.12 5.71
N LEU A 89 -9.51 -0.46 6.69
CA LEU A 89 -9.41 0.13 8.03
C LEU A 89 -8.74 1.51 8.00
N ALA A 90 -7.71 1.67 7.16
CA ALA A 90 -7.07 2.95 6.92
C ALA A 90 -8.07 3.98 6.35
N LEU A 91 -8.87 3.59 5.35
CA LEU A 91 -9.91 4.43 4.74
C LEU A 91 -10.96 4.87 5.77
N LEU A 92 -11.42 3.96 6.63
CA LEU A 92 -12.38 4.28 7.69
C LEU A 92 -11.79 5.25 8.72
N SER A 93 -10.51 5.08 9.05
CA SER A 93 -9.88 5.83 10.14
C SER A 93 -9.74 7.33 9.88
N TYR A 94 -9.49 7.74 8.63
CA TYR A 94 -9.19 9.15 8.32
C TYR A 94 -9.98 9.70 7.13
N PRO A 95 -9.87 9.14 5.90
CA PRO A 95 -10.61 9.67 4.75
C PRO A 95 -12.12 9.72 4.95
N TYR A 96 -12.70 8.65 5.48
CA TYR A 96 -14.15 8.51 5.65
C TYR A 96 -14.70 9.23 6.89
N SER A 97 -13.87 9.41 7.92
CA SER A 97 -14.27 10.08 9.16
C SER A 97 -14.35 11.61 9.04
N ARG A 98 -14.11 12.16 7.84
CA ARG A 98 -14.23 13.59 7.55
C ARG A 98 -15.51 13.83 6.75
N PRO A 99 -16.39 14.73 7.20
CA PRO A 99 -17.57 15.13 6.44
C PRO A 99 -17.21 15.93 5.19
#